data_AF-A0A7C4H759-F1
#
_entry.id   AF-A0A7C4H759-F1
#
_cell.length_a   1.000
_cell.length_b   1.000
_cell.length_c   1.000
_cell.angle_alpha   90.00
_cell.angle_beta   90.00
_cell.angle_gamma   90.00
#
_symmetry.space_group_name_H-M   'P 1'
#
loop_
_entity.id
_entity.type
_entity.pdbx_description
1 polymer ?
#
loop_
_entity_poly.entity_id
_entity_poly.type
_entity_poly.pdbx_seq_one_letter_code
_entity_poly.pdbx_strand_id
1 'polypeptide(L)'
;MVVALSSRDKDVIIIGEKSPGSYALEVLHRFRSGGKRIVLKAYGHNISKAAYVAETLRRVTGGKAAYCRIALNSEELGEETEEKCVPTIEIEMLYEG
;
A
#
# COMPACT_ATOMS: atom_id res chain seq x y z
N MET A 1 -13.23 -0.29 -23.27
CA MET A 1 -13.18 0.98 -22.52
C MET A 1 -12.54 0.70 -21.16
N VAL A 2 -11.20 0.76 -21.09
CA VAL A 2 -10.49 0.60 -19.81
C VAL A 2 -10.53 1.97 -19.14
N VAL A 3 -11.26 2.07 -18.05
CA VAL A 3 -11.37 3.32 -17.29
C VAL A 3 -10.01 3.56 -16.63
N ALA A 4 -9.20 4.44 -17.23
CA ALA A 4 -8.06 5.03 -16.56
C ALA A 4 -8.59 5.86 -15.38
N LEU A 5 -8.50 5.31 -14.17
CA LEU A 5 -8.85 6.04 -12.95
C LEU A 5 -7.79 7.13 -12.73
N SER A 6 -8.19 8.34 -13.09
CA SER A 6 -7.55 9.63 -12.88
C SER A 6 -6.60 9.70 -11.66
N SER A 7 -5.33 10.04 -11.92
CA SER A 7 -4.22 10.17 -10.96
C SER A 7 -4.30 11.40 -10.03
N ARG A 8 -5.42 11.66 -9.33
CA ARG A 8 -5.53 12.84 -8.46
C ARG A 8 -5.73 12.62 -6.96
N ASP A 9 -6.06 11.42 -6.47
CA ASP A 9 -6.42 11.25 -5.03
C ASP A 9 -6.04 9.89 -4.42
N LYS A 10 -4.98 9.23 -4.92
CA LYS A 10 -4.47 7.99 -4.28
C LYS A 10 -3.18 8.28 -3.55
N ASP A 11 -3.26 8.27 -2.24
CA ASP A 11 -2.12 8.41 -1.35
C ASP A 11 -1.36 7.07 -1.30
N VAL A 12 -0.24 6.99 -2.02
CA VAL A 12 0.57 5.76 -2.14
C VAL A 12 1.70 5.79 -1.12
N ILE A 13 1.87 4.67 -0.39
CA ILE A 13 2.95 4.46 0.57
C ILE A 13 3.75 3.25 0.12
N ILE A 14 5.04 3.45 -0.12
CA ILE A 14 5.97 2.39 -0.52
C ILE A 14 6.53 1.71 0.72
N ILE A 15 6.25 0.43 0.87
CA ILE A 15 6.74 -0.42 1.95
C ILE A 15 8.11 -0.98 1.57
N GLY A 16 9.13 -0.55 2.32
CA GLY A 16 10.53 -0.92 2.17
C GLY A 16 11.13 -1.24 3.52
N GLU A 17 12.29 -0.68 3.84
CA GLU A 17 13.12 -1.11 4.97
C GLU A 17 12.63 -0.66 6.35
N LYS A 18 11.82 0.41 6.44
CA LYS A 18 11.31 0.90 7.74
C LYS A 18 10.53 -0.20 8.48
N SER A 19 10.44 -0.05 9.80
CA SER A 19 9.68 -0.99 10.64
C SER A 19 8.19 -0.98 10.23
N PRO A 20 7.48 -2.11 10.36
CA PRO A 20 6.04 -2.16 10.05
C PRO A 20 5.23 -1.17 10.90
N GLY A 21 5.62 -0.95 12.16
CA GLY A 21 4.99 0.03 13.04
C GLY A 21 5.12 1.47 12.54
N SER A 22 6.28 1.83 11.95
CA SER A 22 6.49 3.16 11.36
C SER A 22 5.51 3.43 10.21
N TYR A 23 5.30 2.45 9.33
CA TYR A 23 4.33 2.56 8.25
C TYR A 23 2.89 2.65 8.78
N ALA A 24 2.54 1.82 9.77
CA ALA A 24 1.21 1.86 10.37
C ALA A 24 0.91 3.23 11.01
N LEU A 25 1.86 3.81 11.74
CA LEU A 25 1.71 5.14 12.34
C LEU A 25 1.54 6.24 11.29
N GLU A 26 2.33 6.20 10.21
CA GLU A 26 2.23 7.16 9.11
C GLU A 26 0.83 7.13 8.47
N VAL A 27 0.32 5.93 8.19
CA VAL A 27 -1.04 5.74 7.67
C VAL A 27 -2.10 6.27 8.63
N LEU A 28 -2.00 5.96 9.92
CA LEU A 28 -2.96 6.43 10.91
C LEU A 28 -2.98 7.96 11.00
N HIS A 29 -1.83 8.61 10.87
CA HIS A 29 -1.75 10.06 10.81
C HIS A 29 -2.48 10.60 9.57
N ARG A 30 -2.26 9.99 8.40
CA ARG A 30 -2.95 10.38 7.15
C ARG A 30 -4.48 10.19 7.22
N PHE A 31 -4.96 9.09 7.82
CA PHE A 31 -6.38 8.87 8.07
C PHE A 31 -7.00 9.98 8.93
N ARG A 32 -6.31 10.42 9.99
CA ARG A 32 -6.77 11.52 10.85
C ARG A 32 -6.76 12.88 10.18
N SER A 33 -5.87 13.10 9.21
CA SER A 33 -5.79 14.34 8.43
C SER A 33 -6.79 14.41 7.26
N GLY A 34 -7.75 13.49 7.19
CA GLY A 34 -8.81 13.46 6.17
C GLY A 34 -8.52 12.57 4.97
N GLY A 35 -7.39 11.84 4.96
CA GLY A 35 -7.09 10.85 3.94
C GLY A 35 -8.04 9.65 4.05
N LYS A 36 -8.92 9.46 3.07
CA LYS A 36 -9.90 8.35 3.09
C LYS A 36 -9.39 7.09 2.42
N ARG A 37 -8.46 7.21 1.48
CA ARG A 37 -8.00 6.10 0.64
C ARG A 37 -6.49 6.11 0.55
N ILE A 38 -5.88 4.98 0.86
CA ILE A 38 -4.44 4.78 0.78
C ILE A 38 -4.13 3.54 -0.05
N VAL A 39 -2.94 3.49 -0.63
CA VAL A 39 -2.41 2.31 -1.32
C VAL A 39 -1.08 1.95 -0.69
N LEU A 40 -0.98 0.76 -0.12
CA LEU A 40 0.27 0.18 0.34
C LEU A 40 0.89 -0.58 -0.83
N LYS A 41 1.96 -0.04 -1.41
CA LYS A 41 2.70 -0.68 -2.51
C LYS A 41 3.98 -1.31 -1.97
N ALA A 42 4.29 -2.54 -2.39
CA ALA A 42 5.52 -3.23 -1.97
C ALA A 42 6.08 -4.14 -3.06
N TYR A 43 7.37 -4.43 -2.93
CA TYR A 43 8.17 -5.18 -3.91
C TYR A 43 8.87 -6.35 -3.24
N GLY A 44 8.91 -7.51 -3.91
CA GLY A 44 9.69 -8.67 -3.48
C GLY A 44 9.37 -9.11 -2.05
N HIS A 45 10.41 -9.27 -1.23
CA HIS A 45 10.29 -9.74 0.15
C HIS A 45 9.46 -8.79 1.06
N ASN A 46 9.25 -7.52 0.65
CA ASN A 46 8.43 -6.57 1.41
C ASN A 46 6.92 -6.79 1.24
N ILE A 47 6.48 -7.69 0.35
CA ILE A 47 5.06 -8.04 0.16
C ILE A 47 4.44 -8.51 1.49
N SER A 48 5.11 -9.42 2.20
CA SER A 48 4.65 -9.91 3.50
C SER A 48 4.55 -8.79 4.54
N LYS A 49 5.47 -7.82 4.48
CA LYS A 49 5.44 -6.64 5.36
C LYS A 49 4.24 -5.74 5.05
N ALA A 50 3.91 -5.54 3.78
CA ALA A 50 2.73 -4.76 3.38
C ALA A 50 1.43 -5.40 3.86
N ALA A 51 1.28 -6.71 3.70
CA ALA A 51 0.13 -7.45 4.21
C ALA A 51 0.02 -7.35 5.74
N TYR A 52 1.14 -7.47 6.47
CA TYR A 52 1.17 -7.30 7.92
C TYR A 52 0.76 -5.89 8.36
N VAL A 53 1.24 -4.85 7.67
CA VAL A 53 0.86 -3.46 7.95
C VAL A 53 -0.63 -3.24 7.70
N ALA A 54 -1.16 -3.74 6.57
CA ALA A 54 -2.57 -3.61 6.23
C ALA A 54 -3.48 -4.25 7.29
N GLU A 55 -3.15 -5.46 7.74
CA GLU A 55 -3.93 -6.15 8.76
C GLU A 55 -3.79 -5.47 10.14
N THR A 56 -2.60 -4.98 10.47
CA THR A 56 -2.40 -4.15 11.68
C THR A 56 -3.32 -2.94 11.67
N LEU A 57 -3.39 -2.21 10.55
CA LEU A 57 -4.23 -1.02 10.39
C LEU A 57 -5.72 -1.33 10.57
N ARG A 58 -6.19 -2.43 9.99
CA ARG A 58 -7.57 -2.89 10.18
C ARG A 58 -7.87 -3.16 11.65
N ARG A 59 -6.96 -3.83 12.38
CA ARG A 59 -7.16 -4.16 13.80
C ARG A 59 -7.16 -2.92 14.69
N VAL A 60 -6.16 -2.04 14.55
CA VAL A 60 -6.03 -0.86 15.42
C VAL A 60 -7.11 0.19 15.19
N THR A 61 -7.71 0.21 13.99
CA THR A 61 -8.86 1.09 13.68
C THR A 61 -10.20 0.48 14.06
N GLY A 62 -10.22 -0.72 14.66
CA GLY A 62 -11.46 -1.42 14.99
C GLY A 62 -12.28 -1.81 13.76
N GLY A 63 -11.62 -2.07 12.63
CA GLY A 63 -12.26 -2.45 11.37
C GLY A 63 -12.70 -1.28 10.49
N LYS A 64 -12.50 -0.01 10.92
CA LYS A 64 -12.85 1.17 10.11
C LYS A 64 -11.96 1.33 8.86
N ALA A 65 -10.74 0.80 8.88
CA ALA A 65 -9.93 0.65 7.67
C ALA A 65 -10.23 -0.70 7.01
N ALA A 66 -10.91 -0.67 5.86
CA ALA A 66 -11.33 -1.84 5.09
C ALA A 66 -10.47 -2.03 3.84
N TYR A 67 -10.30 -3.29 3.43
CA TYR A 67 -9.66 -3.63 2.14
C TYR A 67 -10.61 -3.28 0.99
N CYS A 68 -10.13 -2.51 0.01
CA CYS A 68 -10.89 -2.15 -1.17
C CYS A 68 -10.47 -2.98 -2.39
N ARG A 69 -9.16 -3.06 -2.64
CA ARG A 69 -8.60 -3.82 -3.76
C ARG A 69 -7.22 -4.34 -3.40
N ILE A 70 -6.90 -5.55 -3.83
CA ILE A 70 -5.55 -6.10 -3.78
C ILE A 70 -5.15 -6.46 -5.21
N ALA A 71 -4.05 -5.91 -5.69
CA ALA A 71 -3.48 -6.23 -6.99
C ALA A 71 -2.09 -6.82 -6.82
N LEU A 72 -1.81 -7.91 -7.52
CA LEU A 72 -0.50 -8.53 -7.63
C LEU A 72 -0.02 -8.38 -9.06
N ASN A 73 1.21 -7.92 -9.23
CA ASN A 73 1.84 -7.73 -10.53
C ASN A 73 3.31 -8.16 -10.45
N SER A 74 4.03 -7.99 -11.55
CA SER A 74 5.48 -7.99 -11.57
C SER A 74 5.94 -6.70 -12.26
N GLU A 75 6.97 -6.06 -11.74
CA GLU A 75 7.57 -4.86 -12.32
C GLU A 75 9.06 -5.14 -12.58
N GLU A 76 9.56 -4.62 -13.70
CA GLU A 76 10.99 -4.64 -14.03
C GLU A 76 11.65 -3.50 -13.25
N LEU A 77 12.54 -3.86 -12.33
CA LEU A 77 13.33 -2.91 -11.54
C LEU A 77 14.80 -3.14 -11.83
N GLY A 78 15.52 -2.07 -12.18
CA GLY A 78 16.95 -2.11 -12.46
C GLY A 78 17.36 -1.04 -13.46
N GLU A 79 18.65 -0.99 -13.76
CA GLU A 79 19.19 -0.20 -14.87
C GLU A 79 19.30 -1.10 -16.12
N GLU A 80 19.43 -0.51 -17.30
CA GLU A 80 19.34 -1.14 -18.64
C GLU A 80 20.22 -2.40 -18.86
N THR A 81 21.19 -2.68 -17.98
CA THR A 81 22.09 -3.84 -18.01
C THR A 81 21.76 -4.91 -16.96
N GLU A 82 21.00 -4.60 -15.92
CA GLU A 82 20.59 -5.52 -14.83
C GLU A 82 19.12 -5.31 -14.46
N GLU A 83 18.23 -5.53 -15.43
CA GLU A 83 16.79 -5.53 -15.19
C GLU A 83 16.36 -6.80 -14.43
N LYS A 84 15.70 -6.60 -13.28
CA LYS A 84 15.16 -7.70 -12.48
C LYS A 84 13.66 -7.61 -12.43
N CYS A 85 13.00 -8.66 -12.94
CA CYS A 85 11.57 -8.85 -12.75
C CYS A 85 11.30 -9.16 -11.26
N VAL A 86 10.61 -8.28 -10.56
CA VAL A 86 10.25 -8.45 -9.16
C VAL A 86 8.72 -8.50 -8.98
N PRO A 87 8.20 -9.38 -8.11
CA PRO A 87 6.79 -9.39 -7.79
C PRO A 87 6.42 -8.14 -7.00
N THR A 88 5.24 -7.59 -7.26
CA THR A 88 4.72 -6.40 -6.60
C THR A 88 3.30 -6.60 -6.11
N ILE A 89 2.96 -5.90 -5.03
CA ILE A 89 1.61 -5.88 -4.47
C ILE A 89 1.17 -4.45 -4.26
N GLU A 90 -0.11 -4.18 -4.52
CA GLU A 90 -0.80 -2.96 -4.17
C GLU A 90 -2.03 -3.31 -3.35
N ILE A 91 -2.04 -2.90 -2.07
CA ILE A 91 -3.17 -3.09 -1.16
C ILE A 91 -3.84 -1.73 -0.96
N GLU A 92 -5.01 -1.57 -1.53
CA GLU A 92 -5.82 -0.39 -1.37
C GLU A 92 -6.72 -0.52 -0.14
N MET A 93 -6.63 0.44 0.77
CA MET A 93 -7.45 0.50 1.97
C MET A 93 -8.29 1.77 1.99
N LEU A 94 -9.55 1.63 2.41
CA LEU A 94 -10.50 2.72 2.61
C LEU A 94 -10.77 2.87 4.11
N TYR A 95 -10.65 4.09 4.64
CA TYR A 95 -10.94 4.41 6.04
C TYR A 95 -12.28 5.13 6.18
N GLU A 96 -13.18 4.55 6.97
CA GLU A 96 -14.55 5.01 7.23
C GLU A 96 -14.72 5.49 8.68
N GLY A 97 -14.02 6.57 9.06
CA GLY A 97 -14.20 7.16 10.39
C GLY A 97 -13.56 8.50 10.57
#